data_AF-A0A964QKD7-F1
#
_entry.id   AF-A0A964QKD7-F1
#
_cell.length_a   1.000
_cell.length_b   1.000
_cell.length_c   1.000
_cell.angle_alpha   90.00
_cell.angle_beta   90.00
_cell.angle_gamma   90.00
#
_symmetry.space_group_name_H-M   'P 1'
#
loop_
_entity.id
_entity.type
_entity.pdbx_description
1 polymer ?
#
loop_
_entity_poly.entity_id
_entity_poly.type
_entity_poly.pdbx_seq_one_letter_code
_entity_poly.pdbx_strand_id
1 'polypeptide(L)' 'MNLGDLLADVIGRLPEDRRQVVQTLVEKYGAGENLRFILLLVAAASKRERRLVRLLLNEMEDLDERRKLSDAKQGG' A
#
# COMPACT_ATOMS: atom_id res chain seq x y z
N MET A 1 11.68 -16.48 -11.77
CA MET A 1 11.71 -15.39 -10.79
C MET A 1 10.46 -15.50 -9.95
N ASN A 2 10.60 -15.69 -8.64
CA ASN A 2 9.48 -15.75 -7.71
C ASN A 2 9.27 -14.38 -7.03
N LEU A 3 8.19 -14.22 -6.26
CA LEU A 3 7.89 -12.96 -5.55
C LEU A 3 9.00 -12.57 -4.56
N GLY A 4 9.63 -13.55 -3.91
CA GLY A 4 10.76 -13.36 -3.01
C GLY A 4 11.99 -12.76 -3.70
N ASP A 5 12.31 -13.20 -4.92
CA ASP A 5 13.42 -12.65 -5.70
C ASP A 5 13.17 -11.17 -6.04
N LEU A 6 11.94 -10.86 -6.46
CA LEU A 6 11.52 -9.50 -6.79
C LEU A 6 11.51 -8.57 -5.57
N LEU A 7 11.10 -9.11 -4.42
CA LEU A 7 11.16 -8.42 -3.12
C LEU A 7 12.60 -8.07 -2.75
N ALA A 8 13.52 -9.03 -2.86
CA ALA A 8 14.93 -8.83 -2.54
C ALA A 8 15.56 -7.74 -3.43
N ASP A 9 15.24 -7.74 -4.73
CA ASP A 9 15.72 -6.72 -5.68
C ASP A 9 15.24 -5.31 -5.32
N VAL A 10 13.96 -5.15 -4.95
CA VAL A 10 13.40 -3.85 -4.55
C VAL A 10 14.01 -3.38 -3.23
N ILE A 11 14.16 -4.28 -2.25
CA ILE A 11 14.80 -3.99 -0.96
C ILE A 11 16.26 -3.55 -1.16
N GLY A 12 17.01 -4.22 -2.05
CA GLY A 12 18.41 -3.90 -2.31
C GLY A 12 18.63 -2.49 -2.88
N ARG A 13 17.61 -1.91 -3.52
CA ARG A 13 17.66 -0.57 -4.13
C ARG A 13 17.10 0.53 -3.24
N LEU A 14 16.47 0.18 -2.12
CA LEU A 14 15.86 1.12 -1.21
C LEU A 14 16.91 1.73 -0.26
N PRO A 15 16.88 3.06 -0.06
CA PRO A 15 17.60 3.71 1.03
C PRO A 15 17.26 3.10 2.40
N GLU A 16 18.24 3.07 3.30
CA GLU A 16 18.13 2.40 4.61
C GLU A 16 16.97 2.92 5.46
N ASP A 17 16.77 4.24 5.49
CA ASP A 17 15.66 4.90 6.18
C ASP A 17 14.29 4.37 5.72
N ARG A 18 14.13 4.18 4.40
CA ARG A 18 12.88 3.65 3.84
C ARG A 18 12.66 2.18 4.14
N ARG A 19 13.74 1.38 4.16
CA ARG A 19 13.67 -0.03 4.55
C ARG A 19 13.17 -0.18 5.99
N GLN A 20 13.70 0.62 6.91
CA GLN A 20 13.30 0.63 8.32
C GLN A 20 11.83 1.01 8.50
N VAL A 21 11.33 2.00 7.75
CA VAL A 21 9.90 2.37 7.78
C VAL A 21 9.02 1.20 7.34
N VAL A 22 9.34 0.54 6.22
CA VAL A 22 8.56 -0.61 5.75
C VAL A 22 8.58 -1.74 6.77
N GLN A 23 9.74 -2.06 7.32
CA GLN A 23 9.87 -3.12 8.32
C GLN A 23 9.07 -2.82 9.59
N THR A 24 9.11 -1.57 10.08
CA THR A 24 8.30 -1.12 11.22
C THR A 24 6.81 -1.33 10.96
N LEU A 25 6.32 -1.00 9.76
CA LEU A 25 4.90 -1.19 9.41
C LEU A 25 4.52 -2.67 9.32
N VAL A 26 5.37 -3.49 8.72
CA VAL A 26 5.18 -4.95 8.61
C VAL A 26 5.10 -5.59 10.00
N GLU A 27 6.01 -5.23 10.90
CA GLU A 27 6.05 -5.74 12.28
C GLU A 27 4.85 -5.27 13.09
N LYS A 28 4.47 -4.00 12.96
CA LYS A 28 3.38 -3.40 13.75
C LYS A 28 2.00 -3.90 13.37
N TYR A 29 1.73 -4.07 12.07
CA TYR A 29 0.38 -4.35 11.59
C TYR A 29 0.19 -5.78 11.08
N GLY A 30 1.28 -6.55 10.96
CA GLY A 30 1.27 -7.86 10.33
C GLY A 30 1.03 -7.74 8.83
N ALA A 31 2.04 -8.07 8.02
CA ALA A 31 1.89 -8.06 6.57
C ALA A 31 2.31 -9.40 5.96
N GLY A 32 1.36 -10.08 5.30
CA GLY A 32 1.67 -11.18 4.41
C GLY A 32 2.52 -10.72 3.21
N GLU A 33 3.07 -11.67 2.46
CA GLU A 33 4.04 -11.40 1.38
C GLU A 33 3.55 -10.36 0.36
N ASN A 34 2.27 -10.43 -0.03
CA ASN A 34 1.68 -9.48 -0.98
C ASN A 34 1.62 -8.06 -0.42
N LEU A 35 1.23 -7.89 0.84
CA LEU A 35 1.15 -6.56 1.47
C LEU A 35 2.55 -5.98 1.68
N ARG A 36 3.50 -6.81 2.08
CA ARG A 36 4.91 -6.41 2.18
C ARG A 36 5.46 -5.94 0.83
N PHE A 37 5.11 -6.64 -0.25
CA PHE A 37 5.49 -6.25 -1.61
C PHE A 37 4.91 -4.89 -2.00
N ILE A 38 3.61 -4.66 -1.75
CA ILE A 38 2.96 -3.37 -2.00
C ILE A 38 3.66 -2.24 -1.21
N LEU A 39 3.96 -2.45 0.07
CA LEU A 39 4.66 -1.47 0.89
C LEU A 39 6.04 -1.12 0.33
N LEU A 40 6.79 -2.12 -0.15
CA LEU A 40 8.11 -1.91 -0.76
C LEU A 40 8.02 -1.13 -2.08
N LEU A 41 7.03 -1.43 -2.92
CA LEU A 41 6.80 -0.66 -4.15
C LEU A 41 6.48 0.80 -3.85
N VAL A 42 5.62 1.06 -2.85
CA VAL A 42 5.27 2.43 -2.43
C VAL A 42 6.49 3.17 -1.85
N ALA A 43 7.34 2.47 -1.09
CA ALA A 43 8.57 3.02 -0.55
C ALA A 43 9.59 3.35 -1.65
N ALA A 44 9.68 2.51 -2.70
CA ALA A 44 10.60 2.68 -3.81
C ALA A 44 10.15 3.78 -4.79
N ALA A 45 8.84 4.02 -4.88
CA ALA A 45 8.26 5.03 -5.76
C ALA A 45 8.80 6.45 -5.52
N SER A 46 8.62 7.32 -6.51
CA SER A 46 8.90 8.75 -6.42
C SER A 46 7.88 9.47 -5.51
N LYS A 47 8.21 10.72 -5.12
CA LYS A 47 7.29 11.58 -4.36
C LYS A 47 5.99 11.84 -5.12
N ARG A 48 6.06 11.98 -6.45
CA ARG A 48 4.89 12.21 -7.32
C ARG A 48 3.99 10.98 -7.36
N GLU A 49 4.57 9.81 -7.60
CA GLU A 49 3.82 8.54 -7.61
C GLU A 49 3.15 8.26 -6.26
N ARG A 50 3.86 8.46 -5.14
CA ARG A 50 3.25 8.37 -3.80
C ARG A 50 2.11 9.36 -3.56
N ARG A 51 2.13 10.53 -4.21
CA ARG A 51 1.02 11.49 -4.14
C ARG A 51 -0.18 10.99 -4.94
N LEU A 52 0.05 10.44 -6.13
CA LEU A 52 -1.01 9.87 -6.97
C LEU A 52 -1.66 8.64 -6.31
N VAL A 53 -0.87 7.74 -5.71
CA VAL A 53 -1.40 6.59 -4.95
C VAL A 53 -2.29 7.07 -3.80
N ARG A 54 -1.90 8.11 -3.06
CA ARG A 54 -2.75 8.68 -2.01
C ARG A 54 -4.08 9.23 -2.53
N LEU A 55 -4.06 9.91 -3.69
CA LEU A 55 -5.29 10.41 -4.30
C LEU A 55 -6.21 9.27 -4.73
N LEU A 56 -5.65 8.21 -5.32
CA LEU A 56 -6.40 7.01 -5.70
C LEU A 56 -7.04 6.33 -4.49
N LEU A 57 -6.28 6.14 -3.40
CA LEU A 57 -6.78 5.52 -2.18
C LEU A 57 -7.92 6.34 -1.57
N ASN A 58 -7.79 7.66 -1.53
CA ASN A 58 -8.87 8.53 -1.04
C ASN A 58 -10.14 8.40 -1.90
N GLU A 59 -10.01 8.38 -3.23
CA GLU A 59 -11.17 8.23 -4.12
C GLU A 59 -11.86 6.87 -3.94
N MET A 60 -11.10 5.82 -3.64
CA MET A 60 -11.67 4.50 -3.34
C MET A 60 -12.45 4.48 -2.03
N GLU A 61 -11.93 5.10 -0.97
CA GLU A 61 -12.65 5.20 0.31
C GLU A 61 -13.96 5.99 0.15
N ASP A 62 -13.91 7.13 -0.56
CA ASP A 62 -15.10 7.92 -0.88
C ASP A 62 -16.15 7.10 -1.65
N LEU A 63 -15.70 6.26 -2.58
CA LEU A 63 -16.59 5.38 -3.34
C LEU A 63 -17.25 4.32 -2.43
N ASP A 64 -16.49 3.71 -1.53
CA ASP A 64 -17.00 2.72 -0.58
C ASP A 64 -17.99 3.33 0.40
N GLU A 65 -17.76 4.56 0.87
CA GLU A 65 -18.70 5.30 1.72
C GLU A 65 -20.01 5.62 0.98
N ARG A 66 -19.92 6.11 -0.26
CA ARG A 66 -21.11 6.37 -1.10
C ARG A 66 -21.92 5.11 -1.33
N ARG A 67 -21.25 3.97 -1.54
CA ARG A 67 -21.90 2.66 -1.72
C ARG A 67 -22.62 2.22 -0.45
N LYS A 68 -21.99 2.35 0.73
CA LYS A 68 -22.65 2.05 2.02
C LYS A 68 -23.91 2.90 2.22
N LEU A 69 -23.85 4.19 1.85
CA LEU A 69 -24.99 5.10 1.94
C LEU A 69 -26.11 4.75 0.95
N SER A 70 -25.79 4.30 -0.27
CA SER A 70 -26.81 3.85 -1.23
C SER A 70 -27.48 2.55 -0.79
N ASP A 71 -26.70 1.62 -0.23
CA ASP A 71 -27.20 0.32 0.24
C ASP A 71 -28.11 0.51 1.48
N ALA A 72 -27.75 1.44 2.39
CA ALA A 72 -28.58 1.79 3.55
C ALA A 72 -29.91 2.46 3.19
N LYS A 73 -29.98 3.20 2.07
CA LYS A 73 -31.22 3.86 1.60
C LYS A 73 -32.17 2.93 0.85
N GLN A 74 -31.72 1.75 0.41
CA GLN A 74 -32.55 0.76 -0.29
C GLN A 74 -33.14 -0.29 0.66
N GLY A 75 -32.63 -0.39 1.89
CA GLY A 75 -33.05 -1.39 2.88
C GLY A 75 -34.04 -0.89 3.95
N GLY A 76 -34.56 0.33 3.86
CA GLY A 76 -35.55 0.91 4.77
C GLY A 76 -36.77 1.42 4.01
#